data_AF-A0A1H4YDE6-F1
#
_entry.id   AF-A0A1H4YDE6-F1
#
_cell.length_a   1.000
_cell.length_b   1.000
_cell.length_c   1.000
_cell.angle_alpha   90.00
_cell.angle_beta   90.00
_cell.angle_gamma   90.00
#
_symmetry.space_group_name_H-M   'P 1'
#
loop_
_entity.id
_entity.type
_entity.pdbx_description
1 polymer ?
#
loop_
_entity_poly.entity_id
_entity_poly.type
_entity_poly.pdbx_seq_one_letter_code
_entity_poly.pdbx_strand_id
1 'polypeptide(L)' 'MTPKECRDRAEHCRQAKATIEDDFTRRYLAALEQSYRVLANTQEAARQALKDWSDHNDQPKQ' A
#
# COMPACT_ATOMS: atom_id res chain seq x y z
N MET A 1 -1.85 3.92 -9.83
CA MET A 1 -1.36 4.29 -8.49
C MET A 1 -0.30 3.28 -8.07
N THR A 2 0.93 3.74 -7.83
CA THR A 2 2.08 2.92 -7.45
C THR A 2 2.12 2.66 -5.93
N PRO A 3 2.92 1.69 -5.45
CA PRO A 3 3.08 1.49 -4.01
C PRO A 3 3.60 2.73 -3.30
N LYS A 4 4.51 3.48 -3.94
CA LYS A 4 5.04 4.75 -3.43
C LYS A 4 3.92 5.78 -3.27
N GLU A 5 3.12 6.00 -4.31
CA GLU A 5 1.98 6.93 -4.25
C GLU A 5 0.96 6.53 -3.18
N CYS A 6 0.76 5.22 -2.96
CA CYS A 6 -0.09 4.73 -1.87
C CYS A 6 0.52 5.08 -0.49
N ARG A 7 1.82 4.87 -0.30
CA ARG A 7 2.51 5.23 0.96
C ARG A 7 2.46 6.74 1.22
N ASP A 8 2.67 7.55 0.19
CA ASP A 8 2.58 9.01 0.28
C ASP A 8 1.17 9.45 0.70
N ARG A 9 0.12 8.86 0.10
CA ARG A 9 -1.27 9.14 0.51
C ARG A 9 -1.59 8.67 1.93
N ALA A 10 -1.09 7.50 2.34
CA ALA A 10 -1.26 7.03 3.71
C ALA A 10 -0.62 8.01 4.72
N GLU A 11 0.56 8.53 4.39
CA GLU A 11 1.26 9.54 5.20
C GLU A 11 0.48 10.85 5.26
N HIS A 12 -0.07 11.32 4.14
CA HIS A 12 -0.96 12.48 4.14
C HIS A 12 -2.20 12.28 5.02
N CYS A 13 -2.84 11.10 4.97
CA CYS A 13 -3.96 10.78 5.87
C CYS A 13 -3.53 10.78 7.35
N ARG A 14 -2.32 10.27 7.65
CA ARG A 14 -1.75 10.26 9.01
C ARG A 14 -1.51 11.67 9.54
N GLN A 15 -0.99 12.55 8.70
CA GLN A 15 -0.75 13.95 9.06
C GLN A 15 -2.07 14.69 9.24
N ALA A 16 -3.01 14.54 8.30
CA ALA A 16 -4.32 15.19 8.37
C ALA A 16 -5.13 14.76 9.61
N LYS A 17 -5.14 13.48 9.97
CA LYS A 17 -5.89 13.02 11.15
C LYS A 17 -5.32 13.53 12.47
N ALA A 18 -4.05 13.96 12.50
CA ALA A 18 -3.42 14.52 13.69
C ALA A 18 -3.84 15.97 13.97
N THR A 19 -4.35 16.67 12.95
CA THR A 19 -4.78 18.09 13.03
C THR A 19 -6.29 18.26 13.07
N ILE A 20 -7.06 17.18 12.92
CA ILE A 20 -8.52 17.19 12.89
C ILE A 20 -9.06 16.88 14.28
N GLU A 21 -9.91 17.78 14.79
CA GLU A 21 -10.62 17.60 16.08
C GLU A 21 -11.89 16.74 15.93
N ASP A 22 -12.52 16.75 14.75
CA ASP A 22 -13.72 15.97 14.47
C ASP A 22 -13.45 14.46 14.44
N ASP A 23 -14.09 13.73 15.35
CA ASP A 23 -13.92 12.30 15.52
C ASP A 23 -14.36 11.49 14.29
N PHE A 24 -15.41 11.93 13.59
CA PHE A 24 -15.88 11.24 12.39
C PHE A 24 -14.82 11.28 11.28
N THR A 25 -14.33 12.49 10.96
CA THR A 25 -13.31 12.72 9.95
C THR A 25 -12.00 12.05 10.34
N ARG A 26 -11.63 12.06 11.63
CA ARG A 26 -10.44 11.36 12.13
C ARG A 26 -10.52 9.84 11.91
N ARG A 27 -11.67 9.23 12.19
CA ARG A 27 -11.91 7.79 11.94
C ARG A 27 -11.88 7.46 10.46
N TYR A 28 -12.50 8.30 9.63
CA TYR A 28 -12.49 8.15 8.18
C TYR A 28 -11.06 8.20 7.62
N LEU A 29 -10.25 9.19 8.03
CA LEU A 29 -8.85 9.31 7.63
C LEU A 29 -8.00 8.13 8.11
N ALA A 30 -8.27 7.59 9.30
CA ALA A 30 -7.59 6.39 9.78
C ALA A 30 -7.91 5.16 8.92
N ALA A 31 -9.16 5.00 8.46
CA ALA A 31 -9.54 3.93 7.55
C ALA A 31 -8.90 4.09 6.17
N LEU A 32 -8.81 5.33 5.65
CA LEU A 32 -8.10 5.62 4.40
C LEU A 32 -6.61 5.35 4.50
N GLU A 33 -5.94 5.78 5.58
CA GLU A 33 -4.54 5.48 5.84
C GLU A 33 -4.29 3.97 5.79
N GLN A 34 -5.13 3.20 6.49
CA GLN A 34 -5.01 1.75 6.51
C GLN A 34 -5.23 1.13 5.12
N SER A 35 -6.23 1.63 4.38
CA SER A 35 -6.53 1.14 3.03
C SER A 35 -5.37 1.37 2.07
N TYR A 36 -4.74 2.55 2.12
CA TYR A 36 -3.57 2.85 1.31
C TYR A 36 -2.34 2.01 1.68
N ARG A 37 -2.13 1.72 2.97
CA ARG A 37 -1.05 0.80 3.41
C ARG A 37 -1.26 -0.62 2.90
N VAL A 38 -2.48 -1.14 3.03
CA VAL A 38 -2.83 -2.47 2.50
C VAL A 38 -2.61 -2.51 1.01
N LEU A 39 -3.07 -1.49 0.28
CA LEU A 39 -2.91 -1.43 -1.16
C LEU A 39 -1.43 -1.40 -1.59
N ALA A 40 -0.59 -0.62 -0.91
CA ALA A 40 0.84 -0.59 -1.18
C ALA A 40 1.48 -1.97 -0.99
N ASN A 41 1.19 -2.63 0.13
CA ASN A 41 1.74 -3.95 0.47
C ASN A 41 1.26 -5.03 -0.51
N THR A 42 -0.02 -5.04 -0.86
CA THR A 42 -0.59 -6.02 -1.81
C THR A 42 0.04 -5.85 -3.20
N GLN A 43 0.26 -4.61 -3.64
CA GLN A 43 0.92 -4.37 -4.94
C GLN A 43 2.39 -4.81 -4.93
N GLU A 44 3.12 -4.58 -3.85
CA GLU A 44 4.50 -5.07 -3.71
C GLU A 44 4.55 -6.60 -3.66
N ALA A 45 3.66 -7.23 -2.89
CA ALA A 45 3.56 -8.68 -2.83
C ALA A 45 3.23 -9.29 -4.20
N ALA A 46 2.31 -8.69 -4.96
CA ALA A 46 1.98 -9.13 -6.31
C ALA A 46 3.16 -9.00 -7.27
N ARG A 47 3.94 -7.91 -7.18
CA ARG A 47 5.16 -7.73 -7.99
C ARG A 47 6.22 -8.77 -7.65
N GLN A 48 6.41 -9.06 -6.36
CA GLN A 48 7.35 -10.08 -5.93
C GLN A 48 6.94 -11.47 -6.43
N ALA A 49 5.66 -11.83 -6.29
CA ALA A 49 5.13 -13.10 -6.76
C ALA A 49 5.29 -13.27 -8.29
N LEU A 50 5.09 -12.20 -9.06
CA LEU A 50 5.34 -12.23 -10.51
C LEU A 50 6.81 -12.41 -10.86
N LYS A 51 7.72 -11.76 -10.12
CA LYS A 51 9.16 -11.93 -10.30
C LYS A 51 9.58 -13.36 -9.98
N ASP A 52 9.15 -13.89 -8.84
CA ASP A 52 9.48 -15.26 -8.42
C ASP A 52 8.95 -16.31 -9.43
N TRP A 53 7.76 -16.07 -9.98
CA TRP A 53 7.20 -16.91 -11.04
C TRP A 53 8.02 -16.83 -12.33
N SER A 54 8.45 -15.63 -12.76
CA SER A 54 9.31 -15.49 -13.94
C SER A 54 10.65 -16.20 -13.74
N ASP A 55 11.31 -15.93 -12.61
CA ASP A 55 12.61 -16.50 -12.26
C ASP A 55 12.56 -18.05 -12.22
N HIS A 56 11.43 -18.63 -11.79
CA HIS A 56 11.22 -20.07 -11.79
C HIS A 56 11.05 -20.66 -13.20
N ASN A 57 10.35 -19.96 -14.09
CA ASN A 57 10.10 -20.42 -15.47
C ASN A 57 11.29 -20.21 -16.41
N ASP A 58 12.18 -19.28 -16.09
CA ASP A 58 13.41 -19.01 -16.84
C ASP A 58 14.55 -20.00 -16.51
N GLN A 59 14.35 -20.93 -15.57
CA GLN A 59 15.34 -21.98 -15.28
C GLN A 59 15.37 -23.03 -16.40
N PRO A 60 16.56 -23.36 -16.95
CA PRO A 60 16.67 -24.38 -17.99
C PRO A 60 16.20 -25.73 -17.45
N LYS A 61 15.24 -26.34 -18.13
CA LYS A 61 14.77 -27.69 -17.84
C LYS A 61 15.94 -28.66 -18.10
N GLN A 62 16.38 -29.35 -17.05
CA GLN A 62 17.39 -30.42 -17.14
C GLN A 62 16.86 -31.63 -17.90
#